data_AF-A0A5R8NA03-F1
#
_entry.id   AF-A0A5R8NA03-F1
#
_cell.length_a   1.000
_cell.length_b   1.000
_cell.length_c   1.000
_cell.angle_alpha   90.00
_cell.angle_beta   90.00
_cell.angle_gamma   90.00
#
_symmetry.space_group_name_H-M   'P 1'
#
loop_
_entity.id
_entity.type
_entity.pdbx_description
1 polymer ?
#
loop_
_entity_poly.entity_id
_entity_poly.type
_entity_poly.pdbx_seq_one_letter_code
_entity_poly.pdbx_strand_id
1 'polypeptide(L)'
;MIRGHLYGCNRRQITSSYLELAATLTELADGRELILDGAIIAQASTGARLRTCCNSGCMSCAAEQTAHRRGSVRLFLFDVLADSGNSLTAPLYLELRDRLHALEFTATPVQTHRAG
;
A
#
# COMPACT_ATOMS: atom_id res chain seq x y z
N MET A 1 14.65 4.58 -11.30
CA MET A 1 13.56 4.34 -12.29
C MET A 1 12.45 3.60 -11.56
N ILE A 2 11.20 4.08 -11.59
CA ILE A 2 10.07 3.39 -10.95
C ILE A 2 9.76 2.11 -11.74
N ARG A 3 9.69 0.97 -11.04
CA ARG A 3 9.37 -0.35 -11.64
C ARG A 3 8.09 -0.98 -11.08
N GLY A 4 7.47 -0.32 -10.09
CA GLY A 4 6.23 -0.78 -9.45
C GLY A 4 4.97 -0.13 -10.05
N HIS A 5 3.87 -0.87 -10.00
CA HIS A 5 2.54 -0.41 -10.39
C HIS A 5 1.60 -0.42 -9.18
N LEU A 6 0.75 0.61 -9.07
CA LEU A 6 -0.29 0.70 -8.04
C LEU A 6 -1.65 0.60 -8.72
N TYR A 7 -2.51 -0.25 -8.16
CA TYR A 7 -3.87 -0.47 -8.64
C TYR A 7 -4.85 -0.16 -7.51
N GLY A 8 -5.91 0.59 -7.84
CA GLY A 8 -7.03 0.79 -6.91
C GLY A 8 -7.89 -0.46 -6.79
N CYS A 9 -8.86 -0.44 -5.86
CA CYS A 9 -9.77 -1.57 -5.64
C CYS A 9 -10.59 -1.96 -6.90
N ASN A 10 -10.75 -1.04 -7.84
CA ASN A 10 -11.43 -1.26 -9.13
C ASN A 10 -10.48 -1.71 -10.26
N ARG A 11 -9.24 -2.11 -9.92
CA ARG A 11 -8.16 -2.52 -10.85
C ARG A 11 -7.69 -1.43 -11.82
N ARG A 12 -8.10 -0.17 -11.64
CA ARG A 12 -7.52 0.94 -12.40
C ARG A 12 -6.13 1.22 -11.88
N GLN A 13 -5.20 1.45 -12.80
CA GLN A 13 -3.85 1.86 -12.44
C GLN A 13 -3.88 3.30 -11.92
N ILE A 14 -3.36 3.50 -10.71
CA ILE A 14 -3.30 4.80 -10.02
C ILE A 14 -1.86 5.27 -9.80
N THR A 15 -0.86 4.58 -10.36
CA THR A 15 0.58 4.89 -10.17
C THR A 15 0.91 6.36 -10.38
N SER A 16 0.38 6.99 -11.42
CA SER A 16 0.65 8.40 -11.76
C SER A 16 0.18 9.38 -10.69
N SER A 17 -0.81 8.99 -9.88
CA SER A 17 -1.33 9.81 -8.77
C SER A 17 -0.47 9.70 -7.50
N TYR A 18 0.42 8.71 -7.43
CA TYR A 18 1.19 8.33 -6.25
C TYR A 18 2.65 7.96 -6.59
N LEU A 19 3.32 8.79 -7.38
CA LEU A 19 4.69 8.53 -7.85
C LEU A 19 5.70 8.36 -6.70
N GLU A 20 5.56 9.12 -5.61
CA GLU A 20 6.42 9.00 -4.42
C GLU A 20 6.27 7.62 -3.74
N LEU A 21 5.04 7.12 -3.61
CA LEU A 21 4.78 5.77 -3.10
C LEU A 21 5.40 4.71 -4.01
N ALA A 22 5.22 4.85 -5.32
CA ALA A 22 5.76 3.90 -6.28
C ALA A 22 7.29 3.89 -6.32
N ALA A 23 7.92 5.06 -6.16
CA ALA A 23 9.38 5.17 -6.02
C ALA A 23 9.88 4.50 -4.75
N THR A 24 9.28 4.83 -3.59
CA THR A 24 9.63 4.23 -2.29
C THR A 24 9.50 2.71 -2.32
N LEU A 25 8.38 2.19 -2.87
CA LEU A 25 8.18 0.75 -3.00
C LEU A 25 9.20 0.09 -3.93
N THR A 26 9.61 0.78 -5.00
CA THR A 26 10.64 0.25 -5.90
C THR A 26 11.99 0.12 -5.19
N GLU A 27 12.34 1.09 -4.33
CA GLU A 27 13.55 1.06 -3.52
C GLU A 27 13.49 -0.03 -2.44
N LEU A 28 12.38 -0.10 -1.68
CA LEU A 28 12.18 -1.10 -0.63
C LEU A 28 12.12 -2.54 -1.16
N ALA A 29 11.60 -2.73 -2.38
CA ALA A 29 11.58 -4.05 -3.01
C ALA A 29 13.00 -4.57 -3.29
N ASP A 30 13.98 -3.68 -3.48
CA ASP A 30 15.39 -4.02 -3.74
C ASP A 30 15.56 -5.09 -4.84
N GLY A 31 14.86 -4.89 -5.96
CA GLY A 31 14.88 -5.80 -7.10
C GLY A 31 14.03 -7.06 -6.97
N ARG A 32 13.40 -7.31 -5.81
CA ARG A 32 12.42 -8.39 -5.64
C ARG A 32 11.14 -8.09 -6.41
N GLU A 33 10.54 -9.13 -6.98
CA GLU A 33 9.19 -9.05 -7.54
C GLU A 33 8.18 -9.35 -6.44
N LEU A 34 7.36 -8.36 -6.07
CA LEU A 34 6.41 -8.46 -4.97
C LEU A 34 5.00 -8.09 -5.46
N ILE A 35 3.99 -8.81 -4.97
CA ILE A 35 2.59 -8.38 -5.04
C ILE A 35 2.12 -8.14 -3.61
N LEU A 36 1.74 -6.90 -3.30
CA LEU A 36 1.40 -6.44 -1.95
C LEU A 36 -0.02 -5.89 -1.94
N ASP A 37 -0.73 -6.10 -0.84
CA ASP A 37 -2.05 -5.49 -0.61
C ASP A 37 -2.01 -4.53 0.59
N GLY A 38 -2.73 -3.42 0.46
CA GLY A 38 -2.62 -2.31 1.40
C GLY A 38 -3.65 -1.20 1.20
N ALA A 39 -3.68 -0.29 2.16
CA ALA A 39 -4.56 0.88 2.16
C ALA A 39 -3.74 2.18 2.11
N ILE A 40 -4.01 3.02 1.12
CA ILE A 40 -3.50 4.40 1.07
C ILE A 40 -4.43 5.28 1.91
N ILE A 41 -3.88 5.92 2.94
CA ILE A 41 -4.61 6.79 3.85
C ILE A 41 -4.04 8.20 3.78
N ALA A 42 -4.89 9.18 3.50
CA ALA A 42 -4.53 10.59 3.60
C ALA A 42 -4.49 11.04 5.07
N GLN A 43 -3.40 11.70 5.46
CA GLN A 43 -3.23 12.29 6.77
C GLN A 43 -3.30 13.81 6.68
N ALA A 44 -4.02 14.41 7.62
CA ALA A 44 -3.94 15.85 7.86
C ALA A 44 -2.54 16.19 8.40
N SER A 45 -2.11 17.45 8.23
CA SER A 45 -0.87 17.97 8.81
C SER A 45 -0.80 17.83 10.34
N THR A 46 -1.94 17.65 11.00
CA THR A 46 -2.06 17.38 12.45
C THR A 46 -1.88 15.90 12.82
N GLY A 47 -1.60 15.02 11.86
CA GLY A 47 -1.52 13.56 12.05
C GLY A 47 -2.89 12.87 12.15
N ALA A 48 -3.99 13.64 12.22
CA ALA A 48 -5.34 13.09 12.19
C ALA A 48 -5.64 12.44 10.83
N ARG A 49 -6.26 11.26 10.83
CA ARG A 49 -6.76 10.63 9.60
C ARG A 49 -7.82 11.56 9.01
N LEU A 50 -7.61 11.99 7.76
CA LEU A 50 -8.70 12.62 7.03
C LEU A 50 -9.75 11.53 6.82
N ARG A 51 -11.00 11.83 7.16
CA ARG A 51 -12.11 10.87 7.13
C ARG A 51 -12.45 10.50 5.69
N THR A 52 -11.64 9.66 5.05
CA THR A 52 -11.90 9.12 3.72
C THR A 52 -12.88 7.96 3.88
N CYS A 53 -14.08 8.12 3.33
CA CYS A 53 -15.14 7.12 3.32
C CYS A 53 -14.65 5.82 2.70
N CYS A 54 -14.19 4.89 3.53
CA CYS A 54 -13.84 3.54 3.14
C CYS A 54 -14.40 2.58 4.18
N ASN A 55 -15.70 2.73 4.46
CA ASN A 55 -16.45 1.70 5.18
C ASN A 55 -17.20 0.87 4.15
N SER A 56 -16.92 -0.44 4.18
CA SER A 56 -17.69 -1.52 3.56
C SER A 56 -17.48 -1.67 2.04
N GLY A 57 -16.60 -2.60 1.67
CA GLY A 57 -16.59 -3.31 0.39
C GLY A 57 -16.68 -2.46 -0.87
N CYS A 58 -15.53 -2.15 -1.49
CA CYS A 58 -15.46 -1.73 -2.90
C CYS A 58 -16.50 -0.69 -3.34
N MET A 59 -16.39 0.56 -2.87
CA MET A 59 -17.09 1.68 -3.50
C MET A 59 -16.06 2.77 -3.80
N SER A 60 -15.90 3.05 -5.10
CA SER A 60 -15.03 4.07 -5.70
C SER A 60 -14.74 5.23 -4.76
N CYS A 61 -13.52 5.29 -4.24
CA CYS A 61 -13.04 6.48 -3.59
C CYS A 61 -12.83 7.57 -4.65
N ALA A 62 -13.80 8.46 -4.81
CA ALA A 62 -13.65 9.76 -5.47
C ALA A 62 -12.56 10.66 -4.79
N ALA A 63 -11.82 10.12 -3.81
CA ALA A 63 -10.65 10.70 -3.19
C ALA A 63 -9.39 10.68 -4.09
N GLU A 64 -9.43 10.00 -5.25
CA GLU A 64 -8.31 9.94 -6.20
C GLU A 64 -7.80 11.32 -6.66
N GLN A 65 -8.62 12.38 -6.59
CA GLN A 65 -8.22 13.72 -7.07
C GLN A 65 -8.06 14.80 -5.99
N THR A 66 -8.58 14.60 -4.77
CA THR A 66 -8.60 15.66 -3.74
C THR A 66 -7.52 15.50 -2.67
N ALA A 67 -6.99 14.29 -2.44
CA ALA A 67 -5.94 14.07 -1.44
C ALA A 67 -4.61 14.74 -1.78
N HIS A 68 -4.27 14.82 -3.08
CA HIS A 68 -2.98 15.36 -3.55
C HIS A 68 -2.78 16.85 -3.25
N ARG A 69 -3.86 17.60 -2.94
CA ARG A 69 -3.77 19.05 -2.79
C ARG A 69 -3.48 19.55 -1.37
N ARG A 70 -3.58 18.73 -0.30
CA ARG A 70 -3.46 19.26 1.08
C ARG A 70 -2.89 18.33 2.17
N GLY A 71 -2.57 17.06 1.91
CA GLY A 71 -2.11 16.15 2.97
C GLY A 71 -1.08 15.13 2.51
N SER A 72 -0.18 14.74 3.42
CA SER A 72 0.71 13.59 3.23
C SER A 72 -0.09 12.30 3.21
N VAL A 73 0.24 11.36 2.33
CA VAL A 73 -0.37 10.03 2.29
C VAL A 73 0.56 8.99 2.92
N ARG A 74 -0.01 7.95 3.52
CA ARG A 74 0.73 6.74 3.93
C ARG A 74 0.06 5.50 3.39
N LEU A 75 0.86 4.54 2.97
CA LEU A 75 0.44 3.20 2.58
C LEU A 75 0.62 2.25 3.76
N PHE A 76 -0.47 1.66 4.22
CA PHE A 76 -0.48 0.62 5.23
C PHE A 76 -0.63 -0.74 4.56
N LEU A 77 0.44 -1.53 4.55
CA LEU A 77 0.45 -2.87 4.00
C LEU A 77 -0.10 -3.87 5.02
N PHE A 78 -0.95 -4.78 4.56
CA PHE A 78 -1.56 -5.81 5.39
C PHE A 78 -1.50 -7.21 4.77
N ASP A 79 -1.11 -7.37 3.50
CA ASP A 79 -0.92 -8.68 2.87
C ASP A 79 0.23 -8.70 1.85
N VAL A 80 0.74 -9.90 1.58
CA VAL A 80 1.70 -10.22 0.52
C VAL A 80 1.20 -11.43 -0.27
N LEU A 81 0.89 -11.21 -1.55
CA LEU A 81 0.26 -12.21 -2.42
C LEU A 81 1.27 -12.96 -3.27
N ALA A 82 2.46 -12.37 -3.50
CA ALA A 82 3.56 -13.04 -4.18
C ALA A 82 4.91 -12.45 -3.77
N ASP A 83 5.93 -13.31 -3.77
CA ASP A 83 7.33 -12.94 -3.57
C ASP A 83 8.25 -13.74 -4.50
N SER A 84 9.00 -13.02 -5.34
CA SER A 84 10.01 -13.55 -6.24
C SER A 84 9.44 -14.63 -7.18
N GLY A 85 8.25 -14.36 -7.72
CA GLY A 85 7.50 -15.26 -8.61
C GLY A 85 6.73 -16.38 -7.90
N ASN A 86 6.87 -16.55 -6.59
CA ASN A 86 6.12 -17.56 -5.84
C ASN A 86 4.77 -16.99 -5.40
N SER A 87 3.68 -17.66 -5.81
CA SER A 87 2.34 -17.33 -5.32
C SER A 87 2.22 -17.67 -3.84
N LEU A 88 1.78 -16.69 -3.04
CA LEU A 88 1.52 -16.82 -1.61
C LEU A 88 0.02 -16.79 -1.32
N THR A 89 -0.82 -17.24 -2.25
CA THR A 89 -2.28 -17.27 -2.08
C THR A 89 -2.82 -18.52 -1.37
N ALA A 90 -1.98 -19.54 -1.18
CA ALA A 90 -2.32 -20.81 -0.52
C ALA A 90 -1.98 -20.90 0.99
N PRO A 91 -0.91 -20.26 1.52
CA PRO A 91 -0.58 -20.29 2.94
C PRO A 91 -1.68 -19.76 3.87
N LEU A 92 -1.58 -20.10 5.15
CA LEU A 92 -2.47 -19.56 6.18
C LEU A 92 -2.18 -18.08 6.43
N TYR A 93 -3.22 -17.32 6.79
CA TYR A 93 -3.14 -15.88 7.02
C TYR A 93 -1.98 -15.45 7.94
N LEU A 94 -1.71 -16.20 9.01
CA LEU A 94 -0.63 -15.89 9.96
C LEU A 94 0.76 -16.00 9.30
N GLU A 95 0.96 -16.98 8.43
CA GLU A 95 2.23 -17.18 7.72
C GLU A 95 2.48 -16.06 6.70
N LEU A 96 1.42 -15.57 6.05
CA LEU A 96 1.50 -14.40 5.17
C LEU A 96 1.88 -13.14 5.93
N ARG A 97 1.36 -12.99 7.14
CA ARG A 97 1.65 -11.84 7.99
C ARG A 97 3.09 -11.84 8.49
N ASP A 98 3.61 -13.00 8.88
CA ASP A 98 5.02 -13.14 9.27
C ASP A 98 5.96 -12.82 8.09
N ARG A 99 5.63 -13.30 6.89
CA ARG A 99 6.35 -12.97 5.66
C ARG A 99 6.32 -11.48 5.34
N LEU A 100 5.14 -10.85 5.45
CA LEU A 100 5.00 -9.41 5.26
C LEU A 100 5.85 -8.63 6.28
N HIS A 101 5.87 -9.05 7.54
CA HIS A 101 6.70 -8.41 8.57
C HIS A 101 8.19 -8.58 8.33
N ALA A 102 8.62 -9.72 7.78
CA ALA A 102 10.01 -9.97 7.40
C ALA A 102 10.51 -9.07 6.26
N LEU A 103 9.62 -8.39 5.52
CA LEU A 103 10.02 -7.38 4.54
C LEU A 103 10.53 -6.08 5.17
N GLU A 104 10.22 -5.84 6.46
CA GLU A 104 10.67 -4.68 7.24
C GLU A 104 10.29 -3.31 6.65
N PHE A 105 9.22 -3.24 5.85
CA PHE A 105 8.73 -1.97 5.30
C PHE A 105 8.10 -1.13 6.41
N THR A 106 8.92 -0.34 7.10
CA THR A 106 8.54 0.40 8.31
C THR A 106 8.75 1.90 8.18
N ALA A 107 9.31 2.36 7.06
CA ALA A 107 9.66 3.75 6.79
C ALA A 107 8.52 4.51 6.09
N THR A 108 8.30 5.77 6.47
CA THR A 108 7.34 6.62 5.75
C THR A 108 7.79 6.79 4.28
N PRO A 109 6.86 6.75 3.30
CA PRO A 109 5.40 6.64 3.43
C PRO A 109 4.81 5.21 3.47
N VAL A 110 5.60 4.14 3.55
CA VAL A 110 5.14 2.74 3.46
C VAL A 110 5.37 1.97 4.78
N GLN A 111 4.30 1.46 5.37
CA GLN A 111 4.37 0.78 6.67
C GLN A 111 3.62 -0.54 6.67
N THR A 112 4.23 -1.62 7.15
CA THR A 112 3.54 -2.86 7.52
C THR A 112 2.74 -2.64 8.80
N HIS A 113 1.44 -2.94 8.80
CA HIS A 113 0.62 -2.80 10.00
C HIS A 113 0.94 -3.92 11.00
N ARG A 114 1.64 -3.63 12.10
CA ARG A 114 1.72 -4.55 13.25
C ARG A 114 0.32 -4.77 13.80
N ALA A 115 -0.14 -6.01 13.89
CA ALA A 115 -1.27 -6.31 14.77
C ALA A 115 -0.75 -6.05 16.19
N GLY A 116 -1.40 -5.12 16.89
CA GLY A 116 -1.29 -5.05 18.35
C GLY A 116 -1.99 -6.24 18.99
#